data_AF-A0A7S2YNP9-F1
#
_entry.id   AF-A0A7S2YNP9-F1
#
_cell.length_a   1.000
_cell.length_b   1.000
_cell.length_c   1.000
_cell.angle_alpha   90.00
_cell.angle_beta   90.00
_cell.angle_gamma   90.00
#
_symmetry.space_group_name_H-M   'P 1'
#
loop_
_entity.id
_entity.type
_entity.pdbx_description
1 polymer ?
#
loop_
_entity_poly.entity_id
_entity_poly.type
_entity_poly.pdbx_seq_one_letter_code
_entity_poly.pdbx_strand_id
1 'polypeptide(L)'
;MINAPSDDCVQDENKTALHKIHKAIEDLTAQERNARKSTRTHVDKAKARFDCENQRGAIMSMRKCHKLQAEQAKILEAIGYLRTLEAELESHVLLASKICNDPVLGRRSSLACKGMSKFTSFESKVQRILSCDQIREPEDEAPSDEAILSELASMTQTR
;
A
#
# COMPACT_ATOMS: atom_id res chain seq x y z
N MET A 1 8.95 21.32 -38.05
CA MET A 1 9.50 21.71 -36.73
C MET A 1 8.77 20.89 -35.68
N ILE A 2 9.47 19.96 -35.03
CA ILE A 2 8.89 19.20 -33.92
C ILE A 2 9.34 19.94 -32.66
N ASN A 3 8.42 20.66 -32.02
CA ASN A 3 8.69 21.30 -30.74
C ASN A 3 8.87 20.18 -29.71
N ALA A 4 10.08 20.01 -29.19
CA ALA A 4 10.29 19.18 -28.01
C ALA A 4 9.47 19.81 -26.86
N PRO A 5 8.70 19.03 -26.09
CA PRO A 5 8.05 19.53 -24.90
C PRO A 5 9.11 20.13 -23.97
N SER A 6 8.83 21.29 -23.41
CA SER A 6 9.77 22.00 -22.52
C SER A 6 10.11 21.14 -21.31
N ASP A 7 11.41 21.06 -20.97
CA ASP A 7 11.92 20.33 -19.80
C ASP A 7 11.21 20.70 -18.48
N ASP A 8 10.67 21.93 -18.38
CA ASP A 8 9.88 22.39 -17.24
C ASP A 8 8.58 21.60 -17.04
N CYS A 9 7.90 21.18 -18.12
CA CYS A 9 6.62 20.46 -18.03
C CYS A 9 6.81 19.04 -17.45
N VAL A 10 7.89 18.36 -17.84
CA VAL A 10 8.18 16.99 -17.40
C VAL A 10 8.63 16.95 -15.94
N GLN A 11 9.32 17.99 -15.45
CA GLN A 11 9.69 18.08 -14.04
C GLN A 11 8.47 18.34 -13.14
N ASP A 12 7.50 19.13 -13.59
CA ASP A 12 6.30 19.44 -12.81
C ASP A 12 5.30 18.26 -12.75
N GLU A 13 5.16 17.49 -13.84
CA GLU A 13 4.38 16.26 -13.85
C GLU A 13 4.94 15.21 -12.87
N ASN A 14 6.26 15.03 -12.84
CA ASN A 14 6.92 14.10 -11.93
C ASN A 14 6.81 14.52 -10.46
N LYS A 15 6.97 15.81 -10.14
CA LYS A 15 6.75 16.34 -8.78
C LYS A 15 5.30 16.14 -8.34
N THR A 16 4.35 16.35 -9.25
CA THR A 16 2.93 16.14 -8.98
C THR A 16 2.62 14.66 -8.72
N ALA A 17 3.22 13.74 -9.47
CA ALA A 17 3.07 12.30 -9.26
C ALA A 17 3.66 11.82 -7.92
N LEU A 18 4.87 12.31 -7.56
CA LEU A 18 5.47 12.03 -6.25
C LEU A 18 4.58 12.53 -5.11
N HIS A 19 4.05 13.75 -5.21
CA HIS A 19 3.17 14.30 -4.20
C HIS A 19 1.90 13.45 -4.00
N LYS A 20 1.30 12.96 -5.10
CA LYS A 20 0.14 12.05 -5.03
C LYS A 20 0.49 10.73 -4.33
N ILE A 21 1.66 10.16 -4.60
CA ILE A 21 2.14 8.94 -3.95
C ILE A 21 2.34 9.17 -2.45
N HIS A 22 2.99 10.27 -2.06
CA HIS A 22 3.19 10.63 -0.65
C HIS A 22 1.87 10.77 0.10
N LYS A 23 0.92 11.49 -0.48
CA LYS A 23 -0.41 11.66 0.12
C LYS A 23 -1.14 10.33 0.28
N ALA A 24 -1.09 9.46 -0.74
CA ALA A 24 -1.71 8.14 -0.66
C ALA A 24 -1.07 7.26 0.43
N ILE A 25 0.26 7.31 0.58
CA ILE A 25 0.97 6.61 1.66
C ILE A 25 0.55 7.16 3.03
N GLU A 26 0.44 8.47 3.19
CA GLU A 26 0.00 9.11 4.43
C GLU A 26 -1.42 8.68 4.81
N ASP A 27 -2.36 8.73 3.87
CA ASP A 27 -3.75 8.33 4.06
C ASP A 27 -3.86 6.84 4.43
N LEU A 28 -3.16 5.96 3.72
CA LEU A 28 -3.13 4.52 4.03
C LEU A 28 -2.48 4.25 5.39
N THR A 29 -1.44 4.98 5.76
CA THR A 29 -0.81 4.87 7.07
C THR A 29 -1.77 5.30 8.19
N ALA A 30 -2.59 6.33 7.96
CA ALA A 30 -3.63 6.73 8.90
C ALA A 30 -4.71 5.64 9.02
N GLN A 31 -5.11 5.02 7.91
CA GLN A 31 -6.06 3.90 7.91
C GLN A 31 -5.51 2.67 8.65
N GLU A 32 -4.23 2.30 8.43
CA GLU A 32 -3.56 1.21 9.14
C GLU A 32 -3.62 1.41 10.66
N ARG A 33 -3.28 2.62 11.14
CA ARG A 33 -3.33 2.93 12.57
C ARG A 33 -4.73 2.80 13.15
N ASN A 34 -5.75 3.21 12.39
CA ASN A 34 -7.14 3.10 12.81
C ASN A 34 -7.59 1.62 12.84
N ALA A 35 -7.25 0.83 11.82
CA ALA A 35 -7.52 -0.61 11.79
C ALA A 35 -6.85 -1.33 12.97
N ARG A 36 -5.61 -0.97 13.30
CA ARG A 36 -4.86 -1.53 14.45
C ARG A 36 -5.52 -1.19 15.79
N LYS A 37 -5.97 0.05 15.99
CA LYS A 37 -6.73 0.46 17.20
C LYS A 37 -8.04 -0.32 17.32
N SER A 38 -8.78 -0.46 16.22
CA SER A 38 -10.03 -1.23 16.17
C SER A 38 -9.80 -2.70 16.49
N THR A 39 -8.74 -3.30 15.92
CA THR A 39 -8.34 -4.69 16.18
C THR A 39 -8.08 -4.91 17.67
N ARG A 40 -7.25 -4.06 18.30
CA ARG A 40 -6.98 -4.13 19.74
C ARG A 40 -8.26 -4.05 20.57
N THR A 41 -9.15 -3.12 20.22
CA THR A 41 -10.45 -2.98 20.90
C THR A 41 -11.30 -4.24 20.79
N HIS A 42 -11.29 -4.92 19.64
CA HIS A 42 -12.04 -6.16 19.46
C HIS A 42 -11.40 -7.35 20.18
N VAL A 43 -10.07 -7.41 20.27
CA VAL A 43 -9.35 -8.38 21.09
C VAL A 43 -9.72 -8.23 22.57
N ASP A 44 -9.69 -7.01 23.11
CA ASP A 44 -10.07 -6.74 24.50
C ASP A 44 -11.52 -7.16 24.78
N LYS A 45 -12.43 -6.88 23.84
CA LYS A 45 -13.84 -7.32 23.91
C LYS A 45 -13.97 -8.85 23.82
N ALA A 46 -13.15 -9.51 23.02
CA ALA A 46 -13.18 -10.96 22.89
C ALA A 46 -12.77 -11.62 24.21
N LYS A 47 -11.67 -11.14 24.80
CA LYS A 47 -11.18 -11.59 26.10
C LYS A 47 -12.20 -11.39 27.21
N ALA A 48 -12.72 -10.17 27.36
CA ALA A 48 -13.72 -9.88 28.40
C ALA A 48 -14.98 -10.76 28.28
N ARG A 49 -15.41 -11.07 27.05
CA ARG A 49 -16.57 -11.96 26.84
C ARG A 49 -16.24 -13.42 27.13
N PHE A 50 -15.04 -13.87 26.78
CA PHE A 50 -14.57 -15.21 27.08
C PHE A 50 -14.46 -15.42 28.60
N ASP A 51 -13.90 -14.45 29.31
CA ASP A 51 -13.77 -14.46 30.78
C ASP A 51 -15.15 -14.48 31.49
N CYS A 52 -16.20 -13.94 30.86
CA CYS A 52 -17.59 -14.00 31.34
C CYS A 52 -18.38 -15.21 30.78
N GLU A 53 -17.70 -16.25 30.28
CA GLU A 53 -18.29 -17.46 29.70
C GLU A 53 -19.21 -17.21 28.48
N ASN A 54 -19.18 -16.01 27.90
CA ASN A 54 -19.92 -15.66 26.69
C ASN A 54 -19.12 -16.05 25.43
N GLN A 55 -19.00 -17.35 25.20
CA GLN A 55 -18.21 -17.93 24.11
C GLN A 55 -18.67 -17.42 22.72
N ARG A 56 -19.98 -17.39 22.46
CA ARG A 56 -20.52 -16.90 21.19
C ARG A 56 -20.15 -15.43 20.95
N GLY A 57 -20.22 -14.60 21.99
CA GLY A 57 -19.83 -13.19 21.92
C GLY A 57 -18.32 -13.00 21.73
N ALA A 58 -17.50 -13.88 22.30
CA ALA A 58 -16.05 -13.89 22.12
C ALA A 58 -15.67 -14.28 20.68
N ILE A 59 -16.25 -15.36 20.14
CA ILE A 59 -16.08 -15.81 18.75
C ILE A 59 -16.42 -14.68 17.77
N MET A 60 -17.57 -14.02 17.96
CA MET A 60 -17.98 -12.90 17.09
C MET A 60 -17.02 -11.70 17.15
N SER A 61 -16.37 -11.45 18.29
CA SER A 61 -15.33 -10.42 18.37
C SER A 61 -14.04 -10.87 17.67
N MET A 62 -13.61 -12.12 17.82
CA MET A 62 -12.42 -12.64 17.16
C MET A 62 -12.56 -12.68 15.64
N ARG A 63 -13.72 -13.09 15.11
CA ARG A 63 -14.00 -12.99 13.67
C ARG A 63 -13.83 -11.56 13.15
N LYS A 64 -14.22 -10.54 13.94
CA LYS A 64 -13.97 -9.14 13.60
C LYS A 64 -12.49 -8.78 13.67
N CYS A 65 -11.73 -9.30 14.64
CA CYS A 65 -10.27 -9.15 14.68
C CYS A 65 -9.61 -9.68 13.41
N HIS A 66 -9.91 -10.92 13.01
CA HIS A 66 -9.32 -11.53 11.82
C HIS A 66 -9.66 -10.74 10.55
N LYS A 67 -10.92 -10.28 10.40
CA LYS A 67 -11.30 -9.42 9.28
C LYS A 67 -10.48 -8.12 9.26
N LEU A 68 -10.33 -7.45 10.40
CA LEU A 68 -9.53 -6.22 10.50
C LEU A 68 -8.03 -6.47 10.25
N GLN A 69 -7.49 -7.62 10.66
CA GLN A 69 -6.11 -8.02 10.38
C GLN A 69 -5.89 -8.28 8.88
N ALA A 70 -6.85 -8.93 8.21
CA ALA A 70 -6.82 -9.13 6.77
C ALA A 70 -6.87 -7.79 6.01
N GLU A 71 -7.74 -6.87 6.44
CA GLU A 71 -7.77 -5.49 5.92
C GLU A 71 -6.45 -4.74 6.17
N GLN A 72 -5.86 -4.88 7.37
CA GLN A 72 -4.57 -4.29 7.72
C GLN A 72 -3.45 -4.83 6.83
N ALA A 73 -3.42 -6.14 6.56
CA ALA A 73 -2.44 -6.76 5.66
C ALA A 73 -2.52 -6.18 4.25
N LYS A 74 -3.74 -6.01 3.71
CA LYS A 74 -3.96 -5.38 2.39
C LYS A 74 -3.47 -3.93 2.35
N ILE A 75 -3.71 -3.16 3.41
CA ILE A 75 -3.21 -1.78 3.52
C ILE A 75 -1.67 -1.75 3.53
N LEU A 76 -1.03 -2.65 4.28
CA LEU A 76 0.43 -2.73 4.34
C LEU A 76 1.06 -3.13 3.00
N GLU A 77 0.43 -4.07 2.28
CA GLU A 77 0.85 -4.45 0.93
C GLU A 77 0.75 -3.25 -0.04
N ALA A 78 -0.36 -2.52 -0.02
CA ALA A 78 -0.55 -1.32 -0.84
C ALA A 78 0.50 -0.23 -0.52
N ILE A 79 0.82 -0.01 0.76
CA ILE A 79 1.89 0.91 1.16
C ILE A 79 3.23 0.45 0.60
N GLY A 80 3.57 -0.84 0.74
CA GLY A 80 4.83 -1.41 0.23
C GLY A 80 4.97 -1.24 -1.29
N TYR A 81 3.87 -1.41 -2.03
CA TYR A 81 3.85 -1.17 -3.46
C TYR A 81 4.05 0.32 -3.80
N LEU A 82 3.36 1.23 -3.12
CA LEU A 82 3.52 2.68 -3.33
C LEU A 82 4.94 3.17 -3.03
N ARG A 83 5.59 2.62 -2.00
CA ARG A 83 7.02 2.89 -1.69
C ARG A 83 7.95 2.42 -2.80
N THR A 84 7.61 1.32 -3.47
CA THR A 84 8.38 0.82 -4.62
C THR A 84 8.23 1.78 -5.81
N LEU A 85 7.00 2.24 -6.09
CA LEU A 85 6.75 3.25 -7.14
C LEU A 85 7.43 4.59 -6.85
N GLU A 86 7.41 5.03 -5.59
CA GLU A 86 8.11 6.24 -5.13
C GLU A 86 9.60 6.16 -5.51
N ALA A 87 10.26 5.06 -5.14
CA ALA A 87 11.68 4.85 -5.44
C ALA A 87 11.96 4.76 -6.95
N GLU A 88 11.10 4.11 -7.73
CA GLU A 88 11.22 4.07 -9.19
C GLU A 88 11.12 5.48 -9.79
N LEU A 89 10.13 6.26 -9.36
CA LEU A 89 9.88 7.60 -9.87
C LEU A 89 11.00 8.57 -9.48
N GLU A 90 11.47 8.53 -8.23
CA GLU A 90 12.64 9.29 -7.77
C GLU A 90 13.90 8.96 -8.57
N SER A 91 14.13 7.67 -8.85
CA SER A 91 15.23 7.21 -9.70
C SER A 91 15.11 7.76 -11.13
N HIS A 92 13.90 7.80 -11.69
CA HIS A 92 13.64 8.37 -13.01
C HIS A 92 13.91 9.88 -13.06
N VAL A 93 13.45 10.63 -12.05
CA VAL A 93 13.71 12.07 -11.93
C VAL A 93 15.21 12.35 -11.82
N LEU A 94 15.92 11.59 -11.00
CA LEU A 94 17.38 11.71 -10.84
C LEU A 94 18.12 11.43 -12.15
N LEU A 95 17.73 10.37 -12.87
CA LEU A 95 18.34 10.01 -14.15
C LEU A 95 18.09 11.08 -15.21
N ALA A 96 16.85 11.57 -15.33
CA ALA A 96 16.51 12.66 -16.25
C ALA A 96 17.34 13.92 -15.94
N SER A 97 17.46 14.29 -14.67
CA SER A 97 18.29 15.42 -14.22
C SER A 97 19.78 15.24 -14.56
N LYS A 98 20.35 14.04 -14.35
CA LYS A 98 21.76 13.76 -14.69
C LYS A 98 22.03 13.80 -16.19
N ILE A 99 21.10 13.31 -17.01
CA ILE A 99 21.25 13.30 -18.48
C ILE A 99 21.16 14.73 -19.05
N CYS A 100 20.24 15.56 -18.55
CA CYS A 100 20.09 16.94 -19.02
C CYS A 100 21.23 17.87 -18.58
N ASN A 101 21.88 17.58 -17.45
CA ASN A 101 22.99 18.38 -16.92
C ASN A 101 24.38 17.93 -17.39
N ASP A 102 24.49 16.84 -18.17
CA ASP A 102 25.77 16.36 -18.70
C ASP A 102 25.99 16.90 -20.13
N PRO A 103 26.94 17.82 -20.34
CA PRO A 103 27.20 18.44 -21.65
C PRO A 103 27.71 17.44 -22.71
N VAL A 104 28.20 16.26 -22.30
CA VAL A 104 28.67 15.21 -23.20
C VAL A 104 27.53 14.30 -23.67
N LEU A 105 26.56 14.00 -22.78
CA LEU A 105 25.42 13.13 -23.08
C LEU A 105 24.24 13.88 -23.75
N GLY A 106 24.08 15.19 -23.49
CA GLY A 106 23.02 16.02 -24.08
C GLY A 106 23.04 16.11 -25.60
N ARG A 107 24.19 15.87 -26.27
CA ARG A 107 24.29 15.83 -27.74
C ARG A 107 23.89 14.49 -28.39
N ARG A 108 23.61 13.43 -27.60
CA ARG A 108 23.29 12.07 -28.10
C ARG A 108 21.86 11.61 -27.73
N SER A 109 20.93 12.56 -27.53
CA SER A 109 19.57 12.34 -27.01
C SER A 109 18.61 11.61 -27.98
N SER A 110 18.94 10.38 -28.40
CA SER A 110 17.94 9.36 -28.78
C SER A 110 17.64 8.37 -27.64
N LEU A 111 18.48 8.37 -26.59
CA LEU A 111 18.32 7.54 -25.39
C LEU A 111 17.26 8.09 -24.41
N ALA A 112 17.07 9.41 -24.33
CA ALA A 112 16.02 10.04 -23.52
C ALA A 112 14.60 9.68 -24.02
N CYS A 113 14.43 9.55 -25.33
CA CYS A 113 13.14 9.21 -25.95
C CYS A 113 12.71 7.75 -25.71
N LYS A 114 13.66 6.84 -25.41
CA LYS A 114 13.36 5.46 -24.98
C LYS A 114 12.93 5.36 -23.51
N GLY A 115 13.15 6.40 -22.71
CA GLY A 115 12.65 6.48 -21.34
C GLY A 115 11.15 6.79 -21.27
N MET A 116 10.63 7.58 -22.22
CA MET A 116 9.22 8.00 -22.25
C MET A 116 8.24 6.84 -22.48
N SER A 117 8.61 5.83 -23.25
CA SER A 117 7.77 4.63 -23.45
C SER A 117 7.66 3.74 -22.21
N LYS A 118 8.57 3.87 -21.23
CA LYS A 118 8.39 3.27 -19.90
C LYS A 118 7.45 4.08 -19.01
N PHE A 119 7.30 5.39 -19.26
CA PHE A 119 6.47 6.29 -18.46
C PHE A 119 4.96 6.09 -18.70
N THR A 120 4.55 5.87 -19.95
CA THR A 120 3.15 5.49 -20.26
C THR A 120 2.79 4.10 -19.74
N SER A 121 3.76 3.17 -19.71
CA SER A 121 3.61 1.90 -19.00
C SER A 121 3.52 2.08 -17.48
N PHE A 122 4.15 3.11 -16.92
CA PHE A 122 4.12 3.43 -15.49
C PHE A 122 2.77 4.03 -15.09
N GLU A 123 2.27 5.01 -15.83
CA GLU A 123 0.96 5.63 -15.60
C GLU A 123 -0.16 4.59 -15.68
N SER A 124 -0.12 3.69 -16.67
CA SER A 124 -1.07 2.59 -16.83
C SER A 124 -0.97 1.51 -15.73
N LYS A 125 0.20 1.35 -15.08
CA LYS A 125 0.35 0.48 -13.89
C LYS A 125 -0.26 1.14 -12.66
N VAL A 126 0.08 2.40 -12.40
CA VAL A 126 -0.46 3.20 -11.29
C VAL A 126 -1.99 3.23 -11.35
N GLN A 127 -2.55 3.49 -12.53
CA GLN A 127 -4.00 3.57 -12.72
C GLN A 127 -4.72 2.23 -12.50
N ARG A 128 -4.07 1.09 -12.81
CA ARG A 128 -4.58 -0.27 -12.54
C ARG A 128 -4.62 -0.65 -11.06
N ILE A 129 -3.75 -0.03 -10.27
CA ILE A 129 -3.70 -0.27 -8.82
C ILE A 129 -4.71 0.60 -8.12
N LEU A 130 -4.81 1.86 -8.55
CA LEU A 130 -5.85 2.77 -8.12
C LEU A 130 -7.26 2.29 -8.52
N SER A 131 -7.40 1.47 -9.58
CA SER A 131 -8.66 0.83 -9.97
C SER A 131 -8.99 -0.46 -9.22
N CYS A 132 -8.16 -0.92 -8.27
CA CYS A 132 -8.36 -2.14 -7.48
C CYS A 132 -8.42 -3.47 -8.26
N ASP A 133 -7.98 -3.55 -9.53
CA ASP A 133 -8.12 -4.76 -10.35
C ASP A 133 -7.12 -5.89 -10.00
N GLN A 134 -6.11 -5.63 -9.15
CA GLN A 134 -5.10 -6.63 -8.75
C GLN A 134 -5.10 -7.01 -7.28
N ILE A 135 -5.99 -6.46 -6.46
CA ILE A 135 -6.15 -6.94 -5.08
C ILE A 135 -6.97 -8.23 -5.18
N ARG A 136 -6.30 -9.34 -5.48
CA ARG A 136 -6.90 -10.67 -5.36
C ARG A 136 -7.54 -10.74 -3.99
N GLU A 137 -8.83 -11.04 -3.94
CA GLU A 137 -9.42 -11.55 -2.71
C GLU A 137 -8.63 -12.81 -2.36
N PRO A 138 -7.93 -12.88 -1.21
CA PRO A 138 -7.59 -14.18 -0.70
C PRO A 138 -8.92 -14.93 -0.59
N GLU A 139 -8.95 -16.18 -1.05
CA GLU A 139 -10.00 -17.09 -0.66
C GLU A 139 -9.90 -17.22 0.87
N ASP A 140 -10.58 -16.32 1.58
CA ASP A 140 -10.58 -16.24 3.04
C ASP A 140 -11.40 -17.45 3.53
N GLU A 141 -10.72 -18.57 3.81
CA GLU A 141 -11.26 -19.54 4.75
C GLU A 141 -11.32 -18.84 6.11
N ALA A 142 -12.52 -18.38 6.48
CA ALA A 142 -12.76 -17.87 7.82
C ALA A 142 -12.29 -18.91 8.84
N PRO A 143 -11.49 -18.52 9.85
CA PRO A 143 -10.97 -19.48 10.82
C PRO A 143 -12.13 -20.19 11.52
N SER A 144 -11.98 -21.51 11.71
CA SER A 144 -13.00 -22.33 12.36
C SER A 144 -13.21 -21.90 13.81
N ASP A 145 -14.40 -22.15 14.36
CA ASP A 145 -14.71 -21.81 15.75
C ASP A 145 -13.77 -22.52 16.74
N GLU A 146 -13.33 -23.74 16.43
CA GLU A 146 -12.36 -24.50 17.22
C GLU A 146 -10.98 -23.83 17.25
N ALA A 147 -10.52 -23.29 16.12
CA ALA A 147 -9.26 -22.55 16.05
C ALA A 147 -9.35 -21.24 16.87
N ILE A 148 -10.46 -20.51 16.75
CA ILE A 148 -10.72 -19.27 17.50
C ILE A 148 -10.75 -19.52 19.01
N LEU A 149 -11.43 -20.58 19.46
CA LEU A 149 -11.51 -20.92 20.87
C LEU A 149 -10.15 -21.34 21.44
N SER A 150 -9.35 -22.07 20.66
CA SER A 150 -7.98 -22.45 21.03
C SER A 150 -7.07 -21.23 21.20
N GLU A 151 -7.18 -20.25 20.30
CA GLU A 151 -6.46 -18.97 20.40
C GLU A 151 -6.90 -18.19 21.66
N LEU A 152 -8.20 -18.04 21.90
CA LEU A 152 -8.72 -17.36 23.09
C LEU A 152 -8.25 -17.99 24.40
N ALA A 153 -8.22 -19.33 24.47
CA ALA A 153 -7.71 -20.05 25.63
C ALA A 153 -6.21 -19.75 25.87
N SER A 154 -5.41 -19.67 24.82
CA SER A 154 -3.98 -19.31 24.95
C SER A 154 -3.75 -17.89 25.46
N MET A 155 -4.61 -16.93 25.08
CA MET A 155 -4.52 -15.52 25.50
C MET A 155 -4.92 -15.26 26.96
N THR A 156 -5.60 -16.22 27.59
CA THR A 156 -6.01 -16.15 28.99
C THR A 156 -5.03 -16.85 29.93
N GLN A 157 -4.24 -17.82 29.42
CA GLN A 157 -3.26 -18.59 30.20
C GLN A 157 -1.90 -17.90 30.41
N THR A 158 -1.56 -16.83 29.68
CA THR A 158 -0.31 -16.05 29.90
C THR A 158 -0.39 -15.09 31.11
N ARG A 159 -0.94 -15.53 32.25
CA ARG A 159 -1.00 -14.76 33.49
C ARG A 159 -0.31 -15.47 34.64
#